data_AF-A0A0E0C428-F1
#
_entry.id   AF-A0A0E0C428-F1
#
_cell.length_a   1.000
_cell.length_b   1.000
_cell.length_c   1.000
_cell.angle_alpha   90.00
_cell.angle_beta   90.00
_cell.angle_gamma   90.00
#
_symmetry.space_group_name_H-M   'P 1'
#
loop_
_entity.id
_entity.type
_entity.pdbx_description
1 polymer ?
#
loop_
_entity_poly.entity_id
_entity_poly.type
_entity_poly.pdbx_seq_one_letter_code
_entity_poly.pdbx_strand_id
1 'polypeptide(L)'
;MTTTSSRALGGEGRVDLITVAEAAHWFDLPAFYGAARRLLRKPGGVIAVWGYNYRVSPVEDMMSRFLHTTLPYWDSRAPYVIDGYRDLPFPFDGVGLGKEGEPAGFDMEHEMPFRGLVGMLRSWSAVATARQRGVDLLDERAVRRLEGEWGGASLVRKVTFKAFLLAGTVRADDPA
;
A
#
# COMPACT_ATOMS: atom_id res chain seq x y z
N MET A 1 15.24 -7.80 37.51
CA MET A 1 14.71 -6.54 36.91
C MET A 1 15.73 -6.07 35.88
N THR A 2 15.49 -6.37 34.62
CA THR A 2 16.31 -5.89 33.50
C THR A 2 15.37 -5.18 32.55
N THR A 3 15.27 -3.87 32.72
CA THR A 3 14.49 -3.00 31.84
C THR A 3 15.30 -2.81 30.57
N THR A 4 15.04 -3.60 29.54
CA THR A 4 15.55 -3.33 28.20
C THR A 4 14.83 -2.07 27.70
N SER A 5 15.43 -0.90 27.94
CA SER A 5 15.02 0.34 27.29
C SER A 5 15.33 0.20 25.81
N SER A 6 14.36 -0.25 25.02
CA SER A 6 14.41 -0.03 23.57
C SER A 6 14.32 1.49 23.40
N ARG A 7 15.46 2.13 23.17
CA ARG A 7 15.54 3.55 22.89
C ARG A 7 14.73 3.79 21.62
N ALA A 8 13.48 4.22 21.77
CA ALA A 8 12.62 4.51 20.63
C ALA A 8 13.30 5.61 19.81
N LEU A 9 13.68 5.28 18.58
CA LEU A 9 14.18 6.26 17.62
C LEU A 9 13.08 7.33 17.45
N GLY A 10 13.39 8.59 17.75
CA GLY A 10 12.47 9.72 17.56
C GLY A 10 12.17 10.56 18.81
N GLY A 11 12.25 10.00 20.02
CA GLY A 11 11.82 10.72 21.23
C GLY A 11 10.30 10.95 21.27
N GLU A 12 9.72 10.97 22.47
CA GLU A 12 8.27 11.13 22.62
C GLU A 12 7.81 12.54 22.25
N GLY A 13 6.73 12.64 21.47
CA GLY A 13 6.15 13.91 21.04
C GLY A 13 7.08 14.78 20.19
N ARG A 14 7.93 14.19 19.35
CA ARG A 14 8.92 14.91 18.53
C ARG A 14 8.79 14.68 17.02
N VAL A 15 7.92 13.76 16.60
CA VAL A 15 7.75 13.43 15.18
C VAL A 15 6.63 14.28 14.58
N ASP A 16 6.96 15.03 13.53
CA ASP A 16 5.98 15.84 12.79
C ASP A 16 5.09 15.00 11.87
N LEU A 17 5.68 14.00 11.21
CA LEU A 17 5.01 13.17 10.21
C LEU A 17 5.45 11.71 10.32
N ILE A 18 4.49 10.81 10.40
CA ILE A 18 4.67 9.39 10.17
C ILE A 18 3.98 9.05 8.85
N THR A 19 4.69 8.38 7.94
CA THR A 19 4.08 7.88 6.71
C THR A 19 4.27 6.39 6.55
N VAL A 20 3.24 5.72 6.02
CA VAL A 20 3.30 4.32 5.63
C VAL A 20 2.79 4.21 4.21
N ALA A 21 3.69 3.91 3.27
CA ALA A 21 3.38 3.74 1.85
C ALA A 21 3.27 2.25 1.54
N GLU A 22 2.09 1.80 1.13
CA GLU A 22 1.82 0.44 0.61
C GLU A 22 2.08 -0.70 1.62
N ALA A 23 2.07 -0.41 2.93
CA ALA A 23 2.47 -1.41 3.93
C ALA A 23 1.61 -1.52 5.19
N ALA A 24 0.67 -0.58 5.44
CA ALA A 24 -0.04 -0.51 6.72
C ALA A 24 -0.81 -1.80 7.05
N HIS A 25 -1.36 -2.46 6.03
CA HIS A 25 -2.08 -3.73 6.15
C HIS A 25 -1.21 -4.91 6.64
N TRP A 26 0.12 -4.81 6.64
CA TRP A 26 1.00 -5.85 7.18
C TRP A 26 1.25 -5.73 8.68
N PHE A 27 0.96 -4.57 9.29
CA PHE A 27 1.35 -4.27 10.66
C PHE A 27 0.39 -4.85 11.69
N ASP A 28 0.91 -5.06 12.90
CA ASP A 28 0.07 -5.07 14.11
C ASP A 28 -0.43 -3.64 14.35
N LEU A 29 -1.64 -3.36 13.86
CA LEU A 29 -2.22 -2.01 13.90
C LEU A 29 -2.33 -1.44 15.32
N PRO A 30 -2.83 -2.18 16.34
CA PRO A 30 -2.81 -1.71 17.72
C PRO A 30 -1.42 -1.30 18.21
N ALA A 31 -0.40 -2.15 18.00
CA ALA A 31 0.96 -1.85 18.45
C ALA A 31 1.55 -0.64 17.69
N PHE A 32 1.35 -0.60 16.36
CA PHE A 32 1.80 0.48 15.50
C PHE A 32 1.16 1.82 15.89
N TYR A 33 -0.17 1.86 16.07
CA TYR A 33 -0.87 3.09 16.44
C TYR A 33 -0.52 3.55 17.85
N GLY A 34 -0.28 2.63 18.79
CA GLY A 34 0.26 2.98 20.11
C GLY A 34 1.62 3.67 20.01
N ALA A 35 2.52 3.16 19.17
CA ALA A 35 3.81 3.81 18.92
C ALA A 35 3.66 5.16 18.20
N ALA A 36 2.79 5.24 17.19
CA ALA A 36 2.54 6.48 16.44
C ALA A 36 2.03 7.60 17.35
N ARG A 37 1.05 7.31 18.22
CA ARG A 37 0.51 8.29 19.18
C ARG A 37 1.57 8.86 20.12
N ARG A 38 2.50 8.03 20.59
CA ARG A 38 3.60 8.44 21.47
C ARG A 38 4.66 9.27 20.75
N LEU A 39 4.98 8.92 19.51
CA LEU A 39 6.04 9.58 18.75
C LEU A 39 5.59 10.92 18.17
N LEU A 40 4.34 11.00 17.68
CA LEU A 40 3.80 12.20 17.05
C LEU A 40 3.74 13.36 18.03
N ARG A 41 4.23 14.53 17.60
CA ARG A 41 4.10 15.76 18.39
C ARG A 41 2.63 16.12 18.61
N LYS A 42 2.34 16.64 19.80
CA LYS A 42 1.02 17.14 20.17
C LYS A 42 1.15 18.62 20.56
N PRO A 43 0.36 19.54 19.98
CA PRO A 43 -0.56 19.33 18.84
C PRO A 43 0.17 19.25 17.49
N GLY A 44 -0.53 18.73 16.47
CA GLY A 44 -0.21 18.93 15.05
C GLY A 44 0.67 17.89 14.35
N GLY A 45 1.13 16.84 15.03
CA GLY A 45 1.77 15.70 14.38
C GLY A 45 0.77 14.90 13.54
N VAL A 46 1.18 14.49 12.33
CA VAL A 46 0.31 13.80 11.37
C VAL A 46 0.80 12.38 11.12
N ILE A 47 -0.14 11.44 11.04
CA ILE A 47 0.09 10.13 10.42
C ILE A 47 -0.63 10.09 9.08
N ALA A 48 0.06 9.64 8.04
CA ALA A 48 -0.44 9.50 6.68
C ALA A 48 -0.16 8.07 6.16
N VAL A 49 -1.19 7.23 6.09
CA VAL A 49 -1.09 5.88 5.52
C VAL A 49 -1.73 5.88 4.14
N TRP A 50 -1.00 5.41 3.15
CA TRP A 50 -1.44 5.46 1.76
C TRP A 50 -0.98 4.25 0.98
N GLY A 51 -1.53 4.10 -0.21
CA GLY A 51 -1.17 3.06 -1.15
C GLY A 51 -1.79 3.31 -2.52
N TYR A 52 -1.64 2.36 -3.42
CA TYR A 52 -2.30 2.37 -4.71
C TYR A 52 -2.88 1.02 -5.06
N ASN A 53 -4.02 1.01 -5.74
CA ASN A 53 -4.66 -0.23 -6.13
C ASN A 53 -4.18 -0.69 -7.52
N TYR A 54 -4.63 -1.88 -7.89
CA TYR A 54 -4.27 -2.54 -9.15
C TYR A 54 -5.18 -2.14 -10.33
N ARG A 55 -6.05 -1.13 -10.17
CA ARG A 55 -6.88 -0.57 -11.24
C ARG A 55 -6.06 0.49 -11.98
N VAL A 56 -5.35 0.05 -13.01
CA VAL A 56 -4.41 0.89 -13.76
C VAL A 56 -4.98 1.21 -15.14
N SER A 57 -5.18 2.50 -15.42
CA SER A 57 -5.65 2.97 -16.72
C SER A 57 -4.52 3.10 -17.74
N PRO A 58 -4.73 2.79 -19.05
CA PRO A 58 -5.95 2.26 -19.69
C PRO A 58 -5.91 0.72 -19.84
N VAL A 59 -5.26 0.03 -18.92
CA VAL A 59 -4.98 -1.42 -19.01
C VAL A 59 -5.72 -2.21 -17.93
N GLU A 60 -6.85 -1.68 -17.45
CA GLU A 60 -7.59 -2.21 -16.30
C GLU A 60 -7.96 -3.68 -16.47
N ASP A 61 -8.40 -4.06 -17.67
CA ASP A 61 -8.78 -5.42 -18.00
C ASP A 61 -7.60 -6.39 -17.98
N MET A 62 -6.44 -5.98 -18.51
CA MET A 62 -5.20 -6.77 -18.50
C MET A 62 -4.73 -6.96 -17.06
N MET A 63 -4.74 -5.89 -16.27
CA MET A 63 -4.36 -5.92 -14.85
C MET A 63 -5.31 -6.78 -14.03
N SER A 64 -6.61 -6.67 -14.26
CA SER A 64 -7.65 -7.46 -13.59
C SER A 64 -7.49 -8.96 -13.88
N ARG A 65 -7.24 -9.32 -15.16
CA ARG A 65 -6.95 -10.71 -15.54
C ARG A 65 -5.73 -11.27 -14.83
N PHE A 66 -4.64 -10.50 -14.76
CA PHE A 66 -3.44 -10.93 -14.05
C PHE A 66 -3.68 -11.02 -12.54
N LEU A 67 -4.34 -10.02 -11.93
CA LEU A 67 -4.69 -10.05 -10.52
C LEU A 67 -5.49 -11.31 -10.16
N HIS A 68 -6.42 -11.75 -11.02
CA HIS A 68 -7.19 -12.97 -10.79
C HIS A 68 -6.31 -14.22 -10.65
N THR A 69 -5.20 -14.33 -11.39
CA THR A 69 -4.28 -15.48 -11.28
C THR A 69 -3.51 -15.50 -9.95
N THR A 70 -3.40 -14.34 -9.31
CA THR A 70 -2.67 -14.18 -8.04
C THR A 70 -3.54 -14.45 -6.80
N LEU A 71 -4.88 -14.47 -6.93
CA LEU A 71 -5.84 -14.64 -5.83
C LEU A 71 -5.51 -15.76 -4.83
N PRO A 72 -5.11 -16.98 -5.26
CA PRO A 72 -4.78 -18.08 -4.33
C PRO A 72 -3.52 -17.88 -3.47
N TYR A 73 -2.73 -16.85 -3.77
CA TYR A 73 -1.41 -16.62 -3.16
C TYR A 73 -1.36 -15.37 -2.29
N TRP A 74 -2.46 -14.62 -2.19
CA TRP A 74 -2.55 -13.49 -1.30
C TRP A 74 -2.70 -13.91 0.15
N ASP A 75 -2.14 -13.09 1.04
CA ASP A 75 -2.39 -13.16 2.47
C ASP A 75 -3.82 -12.69 2.75
N SER A 76 -4.42 -13.18 3.84
CA SER A 76 -5.76 -12.76 4.31
C SER A 76 -5.89 -11.25 4.56
N ARG A 77 -4.77 -10.53 4.69
CA ARG A 77 -4.71 -9.06 4.88
C ARG A 77 -4.73 -8.27 3.57
N ALA A 78 -4.57 -8.92 2.41
CA ALA A 78 -4.57 -8.27 1.11
C ALA A 78 -5.86 -7.48 0.77
N PRO A 79 -7.07 -7.88 1.21
CA PRO A 79 -8.28 -7.11 0.97
C PRO A 79 -8.16 -5.65 1.40
N TYR A 80 -7.47 -5.36 2.52
CA TYR A 80 -7.28 -3.97 2.97
C TYR A 80 -6.65 -3.10 1.88
N VAL A 81 -5.57 -3.53 1.24
CA VAL A 81 -4.89 -2.72 0.21
C VAL A 81 -5.62 -2.76 -1.12
N ILE A 82 -6.20 -3.90 -1.50
CA ILE A 82 -6.98 -4.06 -2.73
C ILE A 82 -8.20 -3.13 -2.74
N ASP A 83 -8.88 -3.01 -1.59
CA ASP A 83 -10.07 -2.19 -1.41
C ASP A 83 -9.75 -0.75 -0.97
N GLY A 84 -8.46 -0.37 -1.02
CA GLY A 84 -8.02 1.01 -0.84
C GLY A 84 -8.07 1.53 0.59
N TYR A 85 -7.84 0.67 1.57
CA TYR A 85 -7.94 0.94 3.01
C TYR A 85 -9.33 1.41 3.48
N ARG A 86 -10.38 1.10 2.74
CA ARG A 86 -11.77 1.41 3.16
C ARG A 86 -12.08 0.85 4.54
N ASP A 87 -11.75 -0.41 4.78
CA ASP A 87 -12.06 -1.10 6.04
C ASP A 87 -10.88 -1.15 7.00
N LEU A 88 -9.77 -0.45 6.71
CA LEU A 88 -8.61 -0.41 7.59
C LEU A 88 -8.95 0.44 8.83
N PRO A 89 -8.86 -0.12 10.06
CA PRO A 89 -9.04 0.68 11.27
C PRO A 89 -8.04 1.83 11.29
N PHE A 90 -8.50 3.06 11.54
CA PHE A 90 -7.65 4.25 11.51
C PHE A 90 -8.10 5.24 12.60
N PRO A 91 -7.72 4.98 13.87
CA PRO A 91 -8.25 5.68 15.04
C PRO A 91 -7.56 7.03 15.29
N PHE A 92 -7.52 7.88 14.27
CA PHE A 92 -6.98 9.24 14.31
C PHE A 92 -8.04 10.23 13.81
N ASP A 93 -7.93 11.49 14.23
CA ASP A 93 -8.85 12.53 13.78
C ASP A 93 -8.43 13.03 12.40
N GLY A 94 -9.33 12.95 11.42
CA GLY A 94 -9.02 13.25 10.03
C GLY A 94 -8.63 14.72 9.81
N VAL A 95 -7.62 14.94 8.96
CA VAL A 95 -7.13 16.30 8.61
C VAL A 95 -7.63 16.80 7.26
N GLY A 96 -8.74 16.25 6.76
CA GLY A 96 -9.32 16.60 5.45
C GLY A 96 -8.72 15.88 4.25
N LEU A 97 -7.83 14.90 4.48
CA LEU A 97 -7.19 14.08 3.44
C LEU A 97 -7.47 12.58 3.68
N GLY A 98 -8.77 12.24 3.74
CA GLY A 98 -9.25 10.88 4.01
C GLY A 98 -9.30 10.55 5.51
N LYS A 99 -10.23 9.66 5.88
CA LYS A 99 -10.44 9.17 7.26
C LYS A 99 -10.94 7.72 7.23
N GLU A 100 -10.95 7.05 8.37
CA GLU A 100 -11.49 5.68 8.49
C GLU A 100 -12.84 5.54 7.77
N GLY A 101 -13.00 4.50 6.94
CA GLY A 101 -14.20 4.26 6.11
C GLY A 101 -14.26 5.06 4.80
N GLU A 102 -13.62 6.24 4.75
CA GLU A 102 -13.65 7.18 3.62
C GLU A 102 -12.23 7.64 3.22
N PRO A 103 -11.42 6.76 2.58
CA PRO A 103 -10.12 7.14 2.05
C PRO A 103 -10.23 8.20 0.95
N ALA A 104 -9.30 9.16 0.95
CA ALA A 104 -9.19 10.13 -0.14
C ALA A 104 -8.52 9.48 -1.35
N GLY A 105 -9.12 9.60 -2.53
CA GLY A 105 -8.58 9.06 -3.79
C GLY A 105 -7.77 10.10 -4.58
N PHE A 106 -6.72 9.65 -5.26
CA PHE A 106 -5.91 10.48 -6.15
C PHE A 106 -5.33 9.66 -7.31
N ASP A 107 -4.97 10.35 -8.38
CA ASP A 107 -4.41 9.75 -9.58
C ASP A 107 -2.89 9.90 -9.57
N MET A 108 -2.18 8.78 -9.74
CA MET A 108 -0.73 8.75 -9.90
C MET A 108 -0.39 8.38 -11.34
N GLU A 109 0.08 9.35 -12.11
CA GLU A 109 0.46 9.16 -13.50
C GLU A 109 1.93 8.71 -13.62
N HIS A 110 2.21 7.77 -14.52
CA HIS A 110 3.56 7.29 -14.77
C HIS A 110 3.76 6.91 -16.24
N GLU A 111 4.92 7.23 -16.81
CA GLU A 111 5.34 6.67 -18.09
C GLU A 111 5.99 5.32 -17.86
N MET A 112 5.28 4.26 -18.23
CA MET A 112 5.70 2.89 -17.95
C MET A 112 6.07 2.18 -19.26
N PRO A 113 7.30 1.67 -19.42
CA PRO A 113 7.62 0.71 -20.48
C PRO A 113 7.11 -0.68 -20.08
N PHE A 114 6.90 -1.59 -21.05
CA PHE A 114 6.46 -2.97 -20.78
C PHE A 114 7.34 -3.71 -19.76
N ARG A 115 8.67 -3.55 -19.86
CA ARG A 115 9.61 -4.12 -18.88
C ARG A 115 9.36 -3.61 -17.44
N GLY A 116 8.89 -2.37 -17.30
CA GLY A 116 8.55 -1.75 -16.02
C GLY A 116 7.30 -2.39 -15.42
N LEU A 117 6.27 -2.62 -16.24
CA LEU A 117 5.09 -3.39 -15.84
C LEU A 117 5.49 -4.78 -15.32
N VAL A 118 6.25 -5.55 -16.10
CA VAL A 118 6.67 -6.90 -15.69
C VAL A 118 7.51 -6.86 -14.41
N GLY A 119 8.40 -5.88 -14.26
CA GLY A 119 9.17 -5.68 -13.04
C GLY A 119 8.29 -5.42 -11.81
N MET A 120 7.28 -4.57 -11.95
CA MET A 120 6.30 -4.30 -10.89
C MET A 120 5.48 -5.55 -10.54
N LEU A 121 4.99 -6.30 -11.53
CA LEU A 121 4.24 -7.53 -11.27
C LEU A 121 5.11 -8.58 -10.56
N ARG A 122 6.41 -8.67 -10.90
CA ARG A 122 7.36 -9.56 -10.22
C ARG A 122 7.58 -9.19 -8.75
N SER A 123 7.40 -7.93 -8.37
CA SER A 123 7.56 -7.49 -6.98
C SER A 123 6.31 -7.68 -6.13
N TRP A 124 5.20 -8.15 -6.70
CA TRP A 124 3.98 -8.41 -5.92
C TRP A 124 4.20 -9.58 -4.96
N SER A 125 3.75 -9.40 -3.72
CA SER A 125 3.87 -10.42 -2.67
C SER A 125 3.21 -11.74 -3.06
N ALA A 126 2.04 -11.69 -3.69
CA ALA A 126 1.36 -12.89 -4.19
C ALA A 126 2.17 -13.63 -5.27
N VAL A 127 2.88 -12.91 -6.14
CA VAL A 127 3.77 -13.52 -7.15
C VAL A 127 4.99 -14.15 -6.49
N ALA A 128 5.57 -13.49 -5.49
CA ALA A 128 6.65 -14.07 -4.68
C ALA A 128 6.18 -15.34 -3.94
N THR A 129 5.00 -15.33 -3.33
CA THR A 129 4.40 -16.49 -2.65
C THR A 129 4.13 -17.63 -3.63
N ALA A 130 3.58 -17.35 -4.82
CA ALA A 130 3.38 -18.37 -5.85
C ALA A 130 4.69 -19.04 -6.25
N ARG A 131 5.74 -18.24 -6.44
CA ARG A 131 7.09 -18.74 -6.78
C ARG A 131 7.66 -19.62 -5.67
N GLN A 132 7.50 -19.23 -4.41
CA GLN A 132 7.90 -20.06 -3.25
C GLN A 132 7.17 -21.39 -3.21
N ARG A 133 5.93 -21.44 -3.72
CA ARG A 133 5.13 -22.67 -3.88
C ARG A 133 5.39 -23.42 -5.19
N GLY A 134 6.42 -23.03 -5.95
CA GLY A 134 6.82 -23.67 -7.20
C GLY A 134 5.99 -23.29 -8.42
N VAL A 135 5.17 -22.24 -8.35
CA VAL A 135 4.35 -21.74 -9.47
C VAL A 135 4.92 -20.43 -9.99
N ASP A 136 5.37 -20.39 -11.25
CA ASP A 136 5.76 -19.15 -11.90
C ASP A 136 4.57 -18.51 -12.63
N LEU A 137 3.94 -17.51 -12.00
CA LEU A 137 2.83 -16.77 -12.59
C LEU A 137 3.26 -15.84 -13.74
N LEU A 138 4.57 -15.60 -13.89
CA LEU A 138 5.16 -14.77 -14.93
C LEU A 138 6.13 -15.61 -15.79
N ASP A 139 5.71 -16.84 -16.10
CA ASP A 139 6.34 -17.68 -17.10
C ASP A 139 6.34 -17.00 -18.48
N GLU A 140 7.09 -17.57 -19.43
CA GLU A 140 7.22 -16.98 -20.75
C GLU A 140 5.89 -16.81 -21.48
N ARG A 141 4.93 -17.73 -21.27
CA ARG A 141 3.62 -17.68 -21.93
C ARG A 141 2.79 -16.53 -21.38
N ALA A 142 2.77 -16.36 -20.06
CA ALA A 142 2.10 -15.26 -19.38
C ALA A 142 2.71 -13.91 -19.81
N VAL A 143 4.04 -13.81 -19.83
CA VAL A 143 4.72 -12.56 -20.26
C VAL A 143 4.42 -12.23 -21.72
N ARG A 144 4.46 -13.21 -22.65
CA ARG A 144 4.09 -12.98 -24.06
C ARG A 144 2.64 -12.51 -24.22
N ARG A 145 1.72 -13.07 -23.43
CA ARG A 145 0.32 -12.62 -23.43
C ARG A 145 0.20 -11.17 -22.95
N LEU A 146 0.84 -10.85 -21.81
CA LEU A 146 0.88 -9.49 -21.27
C LEU A 146 1.48 -8.51 -22.29
N GLU A 147 2.51 -8.90 -23.03
CA GLU A 147 3.12 -8.07 -24.07
C GLU A 147 2.14 -7.77 -25.20
N GLY A 148 1.41 -8.78 -25.67
CA GLY A 148 0.38 -8.61 -26.70
C GLY A 148 -0.73 -7.67 -26.25
N GLU A 149 -1.25 -7.85 -25.04
CA GLU A 149 -2.27 -6.97 -24.45
C GLU A 149 -1.72 -5.55 -24.18
N TRP A 150 -0.43 -5.43 -23.84
CA TRP A 150 0.27 -4.17 -23.69
C TRP A 150 0.47 -3.43 -25.02
N GLY A 151 0.46 -4.12 -26.16
CA GLY A 151 0.72 -3.53 -27.48
C GLY A 151 2.20 -3.56 -27.91
N GLY A 152 2.99 -4.47 -27.35
CA GLY A 152 4.39 -4.73 -27.72
C GLY A 152 5.44 -4.19 -26.74
N ALA A 153 6.58 -4.88 -26.64
CA ALA A 153 7.62 -4.56 -25.65
C ALA A 153 8.25 -3.16 -25.77
N SER A 154 8.22 -2.54 -26.95
CA SER A 154 8.78 -1.20 -27.18
C SER A 154 7.82 -0.06 -26.81
N LEU A 155 6.54 -0.34 -26.58
CA LEU A 155 5.56 0.69 -26.27
C LEU A 155 5.75 1.18 -24.82
N VAL A 156 5.95 2.48 -24.68
CA VAL A 156 5.83 3.20 -23.40
C VAL A 156 4.41 3.75 -23.31
N ARG A 157 3.71 3.44 -22.22
CA ARG A 157 2.35 3.96 -21.97
C ARG A 157 2.38 4.95 -20.82
N LYS A 158 1.64 6.04 -20.96
CA LYS A 158 1.18 6.80 -19.80
C LYS A 158 0.11 5.96 -19.10
N VAL A 159 0.38 5.56 -17.87
CA VAL A 159 -0.56 4.82 -17.03
C VAL A 159 -0.96 5.63 -15.82
N THR A 160 -2.17 5.39 -15.32
CA THR A 160 -2.68 6.04 -14.12
C THR A 160 -3.07 5.00 -13.08
N PHE A 161 -2.39 5.02 -11.94
CA PHE A 161 -2.77 4.24 -10.76
C PHE A 161 -3.77 5.04 -9.93
N LYS A 162 -4.79 4.36 -9.41
CA LYS A 162 -5.69 4.95 -8.41
C LYS A 162 -5.11 4.72 -7.02
N ALA A 163 -4.67 5.80 -6.40
CA ALA A 163 -4.10 5.81 -5.08
C ALA A 163 -5.08 6.31 -4.02
N PHE A 164 -4.82 5.95 -2.77
CA PHE A 164 -5.71 6.21 -1.64
C PHE A 164 -4.90 6.62 -0.41
N LEU A 165 -5.47 7.50 0.42
CA LEU A 165 -4.82 8.07 1.59
C LEU A 165 -5.80 8.17 2.76
N LEU A 166 -5.30 7.84 3.94
CA LEU A 166 -5.87 8.18 5.24
C LEU A 166 -4.86 9.04 5.98
N ALA A 167 -5.26 10.24 6.40
CA ALA A 167 -4.40 11.15 7.13
C ALA A 167 -5.11 11.72 8.36
N GLY A 168 -4.43 11.72 9.49
CA GLY A 168 -5.01 12.20 10.74
C GLY A 168 -4.00 12.62 11.78
N THR A 169 -4.49 13.27 12.83
CA THR A 169 -3.75 13.66 14.04
C THR A 169 -4.18 12.82 15.24
N VAL A 170 -3.34 12.77 16.28
CA VAL A 170 -3.72 12.15 17.56
C VAL A 170 -4.91 12.91 18.15
N ARG A 171 -5.89 12.18 18.72
CA ARG A 171 -7.08 12.76 19.33
C ARG A 171 -6.71 13.64 20.52
N ALA A 172 -7.47 14.71 20.74
CA ALA A 172 -7.24 15.63 21.85
C ALA A 172 -7.32 14.94 23.23
N ASP A 173 -8.19 13.92 23.36
CA ASP A 173 -8.45 13.21 24.63
C ASP A 173 -7.59 11.95 24.82
N ASP A 174 -6.68 11.64 23.90
CA ASP A 174 -5.82 10.45 23.99
C ASP A 174 -4.70 10.71 25.02
N PRO A 175 -4.64 9.94 26.14
CA PRO A 175 -3.60 10.14 27.15
C PRO A 175 -2.21 10.04 26.53
N ALA A 176 -1.28 10.87 27.02
CA ALA A 176 0.10 10.90 26.57
C ALA A 176 0.83 9.59 26.87
#